data_AF-A0A8J8CRH0-F1
#
_entry.id   AF-A0A8J8CRH0-F1
#
_cell.length_a   1.000
_cell.length_b   1.000
_cell.length_c   1.000
_cell.angle_alpha   90.00
_cell.angle_beta   90.00
_cell.angle_gamma   90.00
#
_symmetry.space_group_name_H-M   'P 1'
#
loop_
_entity.id
_entity.type
_entity.pdbx_description
1 polymer ?
#
loop_
_entity_poly.entity_id
_entity_poly.type
_entity_poly.pdbx_seq_one_letter_code
_entity_poly.pdbx_strand_id
1 'polypeptide(L)'
;MRITKVVLEDGAVSSAIGVVLMVAVTVILAAAVGAFALGLAEESAKKTPSASVETKWGTAKAGGTTYDTVDITMLGGDGMQSKYVTVAKADGTIIWEGGSPNSPYTTYGSKTWDSSKIQSGDTLGINETNTGAFTEGDTVTVIWDNGQKSQVLGTGTLQ
;
A
#
# COMPACT_ATOMS: atom_id res chain seq x y z
N MET A 1 48.88 -1.76 -69.72
CA MET A 1 48.06 -2.18 -68.56
C MET A 1 47.44 -0.95 -67.96
N ARG A 2 46.11 -0.86 -67.96
CA ARG A 2 45.36 0.25 -67.36
C ARG A 2 45.13 -0.07 -65.90
N ILE A 3 45.61 0.80 -65.02
CA ILE A 3 45.24 0.78 -63.60
C ILE A 3 43.84 1.40 -63.55
N THR A 4 42.82 0.57 -63.72
CA THR A 4 41.43 0.98 -63.49
C THR A 4 41.33 1.23 -62.00
N LYS A 5 41.38 2.52 -61.67
CA LYS A 5 41.00 3.11 -60.39
C LYS A 5 40.00 2.23 -59.64
N VAL A 6 40.48 1.52 -58.63
CA VAL A 6 39.70 1.16 -57.45
C VAL A 6 39.51 2.45 -56.66
N VAL A 7 38.73 3.36 -57.23
CA VAL A 7 38.42 4.66 -56.63
C VAL A 7 36.92 4.81 -56.77
N LEU A 8 36.25 4.64 -55.63
CA LEU A 8 34.84 4.97 -55.34
C LEU A 8 33.78 3.87 -55.56
N GLU A 9 33.96 2.69 -54.95
CA GLU A 9 32.79 1.94 -54.44
C GLU A 9 32.39 2.39 -53.01
N ASP A 10 32.95 3.50 -52.52
CA ASP A 10 32.64 4.08 -51.20
C ASP A 10 31.33 4.88 -51.17
N GLY A 11 30.69 5.10 -52.32
CA GLY A 11 29.49 5.95 -52.43
C GLY A 11 28.18 5.29 -51.98
N ALA A 12 28.14 3.96 -51.82
CA ALA A 12 26.92 3.23 -51.47
C ALA A 12 26.86 2.81 -49.99
N VAL A 13 28.01 2.68 -49.32
CA VAL A 13 28.11 2.15 -47.95
C VAL A 13 27.70 3.22 -46.91
N SER A 14 27.89 4.51 -47.22
CA SER A 14 27.43 5.63 -46.38
C SER A 14 25.90 5.70 -46.24
N SER A 15 25.15 5.40 -47.32
CA SER A 15 23.68 5.40 -47.28
C SER A 15 23.14 4.28 -46.38
N ALA A 16 23.70 3.08 -46.48
CA ALA A 16 23.28 1.94 -45.66
C ALA A 16 23.70 2.07 -44.19
N ILE A 17 24.93 2.54 -43.93
CA ILE A 17 25.43 2.73 -42.56
C ILE A 17 24.65 3.85 -41.85
N GLY A 18 24.31 4.93 -42.54
CA GLY A 18 23.50 6.00 -41.97
C GLY A 18 22.10 5.54 -41.57
N VAL A 19 21.46 4.70 -42.38
CA VAL A 19 20.15 4.10 -42.08
C VAL A 19 20.25 3.17 -40.88
N VAL A 20 21.25 2.28 -40.84
CA VAL A 20 21.43 1.35 -39.72
C VAL A 20 21.67 2.11 -38.42
N LEU A 21 22.49 3.16 -38.44
CA LEU A 21 22.75 4.00 -37.25
C LEU A 21 21.50 4.76 -36.79
N MET A 22 20.73 5.34 -37.70
CA MET A 22 19.50 6.05 -37.37
C MET A 22 18.45 5.12 -36.76
N VAL A 23 18.31 3.92 -37.35
CA VAL A 23 17.40 2.90 -36.83
C VAL A 23 17.88 2.40 -35.46
N ALA A 24 19.19 2.15 -35.29
CA ALA A 24 19.73 1.67 -34.03
C ALA A 24 19.47 2.65 -32.88
N VAL A 25 19.73 3.95 -33.08
CA VAL A 25 19.51 4.97 -32.04
C VAL A 25 18.02 5.12 -31.72
N THR A 26 17.16 5.16 -32.73
CA THR A 26 15.72 5.28 -32.50
C THR A 26 15.13 4.05 -31.80
N VAL A 27 15.60 2.84 -32.12
CA VAL A 27 15.20 1.60 -31.42
C VAL A 27 15.65 1.64 -29.95
N ILE A 28 16.88 2.07 -29.67
CA ILE A 28 17.38 2.19 -28.29
C ILE A 28 16.57 3.23 -27.52
N LEU A 29 16.33 4.42 -28.09
CA LEU A 29 15.56 5.47 -27.43
C LEU A 29 14.11 5.05 -27.21
N ALA A 30 13.48 4.41 -28.21
CA ALA A 30 12.12 3.90 -28.09
C ALA A 30 12.02 2.81 -27.01
N ALA A 31 12.99 1.89 -26.96
CA ALA A 31 13.05 0.85 -25.93
C ALA A 31 13.27 1.44 -24.52
N ALA A 32 14.15 2.43 -24.37
CA ALA A 32 14.42 3.09 -23.10
C ALA A 32 13.21 3.88 -22.59
N VAL A 33 12.56 4.65 -23.45
CA VAL A 33 11.33 5.39 -23.10
C VAL A 33 10.18 4.42 -22.84
N GLY A 34 10.07 3.33 -23.62
CA GLY A 34 9.08 2.28 -23.40
C GLY A 34 9.25 1.58 -22.05
N ALA A 35 10.47 1.24 -21.66
CA ALA A 35 10.77 0.65 -20.35
C ALA A 35 10.50 1.64 -19.20
N PHE A 36 10.83 2.91 -19.37
CA PHE A 36 10.55 3.94 -18.37
C PHE A 36 9.03 4.18 -18.22
N ALA A 37 8.31 4.27 -19.32
CA ALA A 37 6.86 4.40 -19.32
C ALA A 37 6.16 3.18 -18.72
N LEU A 38 6.67 1.97 -19.00
CA LEU A 38 6.15 0.73 -18.40
C LEU A 38 6.41 0.67 -16.90
N GLY A 39 7.61 1.05 -16.44
CA GLY A 39 7.91 1.10 -15.00
C GLY A 39 7.01 2.09 -14.24
N LEU A 40 6.74 3.26 -14.83
CA LEU A 40 5.77 4.22 -14.28
C LEU A 40 4.32 3.71 -14.32
N ALA A 41 3.97 2.93 -15.33
CA ALA A 41 2.66 2.28 -15.42
C ALA A 41 2.48 1.22 -14.33
N GLU A 42 3.52 0.45 -13.99
CA GLU A 42 3.49 -0.54 -12.91
C GLU A 42 3.34 0.10 -11.51
N GLU A 43 4.02 1.22 -11.24
CA GLU A 43 3.80 2.00 -10.01
C GLU A 43 2.38 2.57 -9.91
N SER A 44 1.83 2.98 -11.06
CA SER A 44 0.46 3.49 -11.14
C SER A 44 -0.58 2.36 -10.98
N ALA A 45 -0.27 1.15 -11.43
CA ALA A 45 -1.16 -0.01 -11.42
C ALA A 45 -1.35 -0.67 -10.04
N LYS A 46 -0.44 -0.43 -9.08
CA LYS A 46 -0.67 -0.89 -7.69
C LYS A 46 -1.83 -0.08 -7.08
N LYS A 47 -3.02 -0.69 -7.12
CA LYS A 47 -4.28 -0.11 -6.66
C LYS A 47 -4.31 -0.05 -5.14
N THR A 48 -4.60 1.12 -4.59
CA THR A 48 -4.97 1.28 -3.18
C THR A 48 -6.40 0.74 -2.99
N PRO A 49 -6.67 -0.09 -1.98
CA PRO A 49 -8.01 -0.62 -1.76
C PRO A 49 -8.99 0.51 -1.45
N SER A 50 -10.17 0.52 -2.07
CA SER A 50 -11.22 1.50 -1.79
C SER A 50 -12.04 1.14 -0.54
N ALA A 51 -11.39 0.60 0.49
CA ALA A 51 -12.05 0.14 1.70
C ALA A 51 -12.53 1.33 2.56
N SER A 52 -13.71 1.21 3.15
CA SER A 52 -14.23 2.16 4.13
C SER A 52 -14.43 1.45 5.47
N VAL A 53 -14.01 2.11 6.55
CA VAL A 53 -14.01 1.53 7.89
C VAL A 53 -14.81 2.43 8.83
N GLU A 54 -15.66 1.82 9.64
CA GLU A 54 -16.39 2.46 10.71
C GLU A 54 -15.72 2.14 12.05
N THR A 55 -15.61 3.15 12.89
CA THR A 55 -15.05 3.02 14.23
C THR A 55 -16.14 3.31 15.25
N LYS A 56 -16.43 2.35 16.13
CA LYS A 56 -17.45 2.47 17.16
C LYS A 56 -16.82 2.27 18.53
N TRP A 57 -17.02 3.24 19.40
CA TRP A 57 -16.57 3.20 20.78
C TRP A 57 -17.62 2.56 21.68
N GLY A 58 -17.16 1.88 22.71
CA GLY A 58 -18.02 1.27 23.71
C GLY A 58 -17.23 0.85 24.94
N THR A 59 -17.93 0.26 25.90
CA THR A 59 -17.30 -0.26 27.12
C THR A 59 -17.56 -1.76 27.24
N ALA A 60 -16.54 -2.50 27.67
CA ALA A 60 -16.66 -3.91 27.99
C ALA A 60 -16.37 -4.14 29.46
N LYS A 61 -17.11 -5.07 30.08
CA LYS A 61 -16.89 -5.46 31.48
C LYS A 61 -16.32 -6.86 31.55
N ALA A 62 -15.13 -7.01 32.12
CA ALA A 62 -14.50 -8.30 32.35
C ALA A 62 -13.97 -8.37 33.79
N GLY A 63 -14.28 -9.43 34.52
CA GLY A 63 -13.79 -9.63 35.90
C GLY A 63 -14.22 -8.57 36.92
N GLY A 64 -15.26 -7.77 36.64
CA GLY A 64 -15.72 -6.68 37.51
C GLY A 64 -15.16 -5.30 37.15
N THR A 65 -14.16 -5.23 36.27
CA THR A 65 -13.54 -4.01 35.76
C THR A 65 -14.20 -3.60 34.44
N THR A 66 -14.42 -2.30 34.26
CA THR A 66 -14.88 -1.71 32.99
C THR A 66 -13.68 -1.23 32.20
N TYR A 67 -13.63 -1.57 30.92
CA TYR A 67 -12.60 -1.17 29.97
C TYR A 67 -13.22 -0.42 28.81
N ASP A 68 -12.52 0.58 28.30
CA ASP A 68 -12.87 1.19 27.03
C ASP A 68 -12.46 0.28 25.88
N THR A 69 -13.34 0.22 24.88
CA THR A 69 -13.20 -0.65 23.73
C THR A 69 -13.50 0.11 22.45
N VAL A 70 -12.82 -0.28 21.39
CA VAL A 70 -13.07 0.24 20.05
C VAL A 70 -13.29 -0.93 19.09
N ASP A 71 -14.42 -0.88 18.40
CA ASP A 71 -14.78 -1.79 17.32
C ASP A 71 -14.54 -1.10 15.99
N ILE A 72 -13.64 -1.67 15.20
CA ILE A 72 -13.26 -1.18 13.89
C ILE A 72 -13.82 -2.16 12.86
N THR A 73 -14.87 -1.77 12.15
CA THR A 73 -15.59 -2.64 11.20
C THR A 73 -15.39 -2.17 9.78
N MET A 74 -15.00 -3.07 8.88
CA MET A 74 -14.95 -2.76 7.45
C MET A 74 -16.37 -2.73 6.88
N LEU A 75 -16.84 -1.56 6.45
CA LEU A 75 -18.17 -1.39 5.89
C LEU A 75 -18.28 -1.96 4.48
N GLY A 76 -17.24 -1.81 3.67
CA GLY A 76 -17.27 -2.19 2.26
C GLY A 76 -15.98 -1.87 1.52
N GLY A 77 -15.95 -2.21 0.24
CA GLY A 77 -14.82 -1.98 -0.67
C GLY A 77 -14.02 -3.22 -0.99
N ASP A 78 -12.84 -3.01 -1.59
CA ASP A 78 -11.90 -4.08 -1.95
C ASP A 78 -11.31 -4.70 -0.69
N GLY A 79 -11.39 -6.02 -0.55
CA GLY A 79 -10.77 -6.73 0.56
C GLY A 79 -9.24 -6.57 0.56
N MET A 80 -8.65 -6.43 1.73
CA MET A 80 -7.24 -6.07 1.90
C MET A 80 -6.52 -7.12 2.75
N GLN A 81 -5.22 -7.29 2.57
CA GLN A 81 -4.46 -8.13 3.50
C GLN A 81 -4.20 -7.35 4.79
N SER A 82 -4.47 -7.96 5.94
CA SER A 82 -4.28 -7.33 7.25
C SER A 82 -2.83 -6.91 7.51
N LYS A 83 -1.84 -7.63 6.99
CA LYS A 83 -0.41 -7.27 7.09
C LYS A 83 -0.02 -5.89 6.54
N TYR A 84 -0.92 -5.27 5.77
CA TYR A 84 -0.75 -3.92 5.24
C TYR A 84 -1.60 -2.91 6.00
N VAL A 85 -2.20 -3.28 7.13
CA VAL A 85 -3.09 -2.42 7.89
C VAL A 85 -2.51 -2.19 9.27
N THR A 86 -2.46 -0.91 9.63
CA THR A 86 -2.02 -0.45 10.94
C THR A 86 -3.09 0.46 11.51
N VAL A 87 -3.40 0.25 12.79
CA VAL A 87 -4.30 1.08 13.57
C VAL A 87 -3.45 1.84 14.57
N ALA A 88 -3.50 3.17 14.51
CA ALA A 88 -2.73 4.04 15.38
C ALA A 88 -3.60 5.15 15.97
N LYS A 89 -3.24 5.64 17.15
CA LYS A 89 -3.78 6.86 17.72
C LYS A 89 -3.23 8.09 16.96
N ALA A 90 -3.88 9.23 17.13
CA ALA A 90 -3.44 10.51 16.56
C ALA A 90 -2.06 10.97 17.08
N ASP A 91 -1.61 10.47 18.24
CA ASP A 91 -0.27 10.72 18.78
C ASP A 91 0.83 9.86 18.13
N GLY A 92 0.47 8.96 17.21
CA GLY A 92 1.37 8.03 16.55
C GLY A 92 1.58 6.70 17.29
N THR A 93 0.93 6.49 18.45
CA THR A 93 0.97 5.22 19.17
C THR A 93 0.27 4.16 18.34
N ILE A 94 1.00 3.11 17.94
CA ILE A 94 0.42 1.95 17.25
C ILE A 94 -0.41 1.17 18.27
N ILE A 95 -1.68 0.96 17.96
CA ILE A 95 -2.61 0.19 18.79
C ILE A 95 -2.67 -1.25 18.30
N TRP A 96 -2.66 -1.44 16.97
CA TRP A 96 -2.68 -2.74 16.32
C TRP A 96 -1.97 -2.67 14.98
N GLU A 97 -1.25 -3.73 14.63
CA GLU A 97 -0.54 -3.86 13.36
C GLU A 97 -0.76 -5.28 12.84
N GLY A 98 -1.30 -5.41 11.63
CA GLY A 98 -1.58 -6.72 11.08
C GLY A 98 -0.29 -7.49 10.78
N GLY A 99 -0.30 -8.79 11.10
CA GLY A 99 0.88 -9.64 10.96
C GLY A 99 1.92 -9.46 12.08
N SER A 100 1.75 -8.51 13.00
CA SER A 100 2.61 -8.34 14.16
C SER A 100 2.05 -9.11 15.36
N PRO A 101 2.82 -10.03 15.98
CA PRO A 101 2.39 -10.72 17.19
C PRO A 101 2.47 -9.83 18.46
N ASN A 102 3.09 -8.65 18.38
CA ASN A 102 3.40 -7.78 19.52
C ASN A 102 2.57 -6.50 19.57
N SER A 103 1.30 -6.56 19.12
CA SER A 103 0.35 -5.46 19.28
C SER A 103 0.21 -5.09 20.77
N PRO A 104 0.39 -3.81 21.16
CA PRO A 104 0.38 -3.41 22.56
C PRO A 104 -1.00 -3.50 23.21
N TYR A 105 -2.07 -3.57 22.40
CA TYR A 105 -3.44 -3.78 22.87
C TYR A 105 -3.94 -5.16 22.47
N THR A 106 -4.77 -5.75 23.34
CA THR A 106 -5.37 -7.06 23.10
C THR A 106 -6.69 -6.94 22.36
N THR A 107 -7.02 -7.97 21.57
CA THR A 107 -8.34 -8.07 20.95
C THR A 107 -9.33 -8.77 21.88
N TYR A 108 -10.62 -8.45 21.76
CA TYR A 108 -11.66 -9.03 22.61
C TYR A 108 -12.80 -9.66 21.80
N GLY A 109 -13.54 -10.57 22.42
CA GLY A 109 -14.77 -11.13 21.86
C GLY A 109 -14.58 -11.86 20.51
N SER A 110 -13.40 -12.43 20.26
CA SER A 110 -13.02 -13.05 18.98
C SER A 110 -13.09 -12.11 17.76
N LYS A 111 -13.23 -10.80 17.96
CA LYS A 111 -13.23 -9.78 16.91
C LYS A 111 -11.79 -9.48 16.52
N THR A 112 -11.26 -10.22 15.56
CA THR A 112 -9.90 -10.05 15.06
C THR A 112 -9.89 -10.07 13.55
N TRP A 113 -9.08 -9.20 12.96
CA TRP A 113 -8.75 -9.27 11.55
C TRP A 113 -7.69 -10.35 11.34
N ASP A 114 -8.05 -11.39 10.60
CA ASP A 114 -7.13 -12.49 10.33
C ASP A 114 -5.94 -12.05 9.45
N SER A 115 -4.84 -12.80 9.52
CA SER A 115 -3.60 -12.49 8.77
C SER A 115 -3.73 -12.58 7.23
N SER A 116 -4.83 -13.14 6.73
CA SER A 116 -4.99 -13.51 5.33
C SER A 116 -5.71 -12.43 4.52
N LYS A 117 -6.90 -11.98 4.96
CA LYS A 117 -7.72 -11.01 4.26
C LYS A 117 -8.81 -10.44 5.16
N ILE A 118 -8.92 -9.12 5.18
CA ILE A 118 -10.03 -8.36 5.76
C ILE A 118 -11.05 -8.09 4.67
N GLN A 119 -12.31 -8.37 4.95
CA GLN A 119 -13.44 -8.18 4.06
C GLN A 119 -14.55 -7.36 4.73
N SER A 120 -15.51 -6.92 3.92
CA SER A 120 -16.71 -6.24 4.42
C SER A 120 -17.44 -7.11 5.45
N GLY A 121 -17.76 -6.51 6.60
CA GLY A 121 -18.36 -7.17 7.75
C GLY A 121 -17.36 -7.63 8.81
N ASP A 122 -16.06 -7.66 8.51
CA ASP A 122 -15.05 -8.05 9.50
C ASP A 122 -14.80 -6.93 10.50
N THR A 123 -14.86 -7.27 11.79
CA THR A 123 -14.64 -6.35 12.90
C THR A 123 -13.37 -6.72 13.67
N LEU A 124 -12.51 -5.72 13.87
CA LEU A 124 -11.42 -5.75 14.84
C LEU A 124 -11.89 -5.07 16.12
N GLY A 125 -12.00 -5.83 17.21
CA GLY A 125 -12.37 -5.32 18.52
C GLY A 125 -11.13 -5.22 19.39
N ILE A 126 -10.77 -4.01 19.82
CA ILE A 126 -9.59 -3.73 20.64
C ILE A 126 -10.05 -3.36 22.05
N ASN A 127 -9.41 -3.95 23.06
CA ASN A 127 -9.62 -3.68 24.47
C ASN A 127 -8.37 -3.05 25.08
N GLU A 128 -8.58 -2.09 25.98
CA GLU A 128 -7.51 -1.53 26.80
C GLU A 128 -6.98 -2.55 27.82
N THR A 129 -5.70 -2.93 27.68
CA THR A 129 -5.01 -3.75 28.68
C THR A 129 -3.82 -2.98 29.27
N ASN A 130 -4.11 -2.05 30.19
CA ASN A 130 -3.17 -1.39 31.13
C ASN A 130 -2.07 -0.45 30.61
N THR A 131 -1.78 -0.33 29.31
CA THR A 131 -0.80 0.64 28.78
C THR A 131 -1.44 1.56 27.75
N GLY A 132 -1.66 2.83 28.12
CA GLY A 132 -2.15 3.87 27.20
C GLY A 132 -3.68 3.94 27.08
N ALA A 133 -4.37 4.10 28.21
CA ALA A 133 -5.83 4.24 28.26
C ALA A 133 -6.39 5.10 27.12
N PHE A 134 -7.50 4.67 26.54
CA PHE A 134 -8.23 5.54 25.62
C PHE A 134 -8.79 6.69 26.46
N THR A 135 -8.33 7.91 26.20
CA THR A 135 -8.90 9.10 26.85
C THR A 135 -9.98 9.71 25.98
N GLU A 136 -10.98 10.32 26.60
CA GLU A 136 -11.98 11.12 25.88
C GLU A 136 -11.28 12.14 24.98
N GLY A 137 -11.63 12.17 23.69
CA GLY A 137 -10.93 12.94 22.67
C GLY A 137 -9.84 12.18 21.90
N ASP A 138 -9.47 10.96 22.30
CA ASP A 138 -8.53 10.13 21.54
C ASP A 138 -9.10 9.81 20.17
N THR A 139 -8.28 10.00 19.13
CA THR A 139 -8.66 9.64 17.76
C THR A 139 -7.85 8.44 17.30
N VAL A 140 -8.55 7.40 16.86
CA VAL A 140 -7.98 6.20 16.24
C VAL A 140 -8.07 6.35 14.74
N THR A 141 -6.98 6.03 14.05
CA THR A 141 -6.84 6.10 12.61
C THR A 141 -6.47 4.73 12.08
N VAL A 142 -7.20 4.28 11.05
CA VAL A 142 -6.91 3.04 10.32
C VAL A 142 -6.17 3.41 9.04
N ILE A 143 -4.95 2.89 8.91
CA ILE A 143 -4.02 3.21 7.83
C ILE A 143 -3.75 1.92 7.07
N TRP A 144 -3.86 1.98 5.74
CA TRP A 144 -3.35 0.94 4.86
C TRP A 144 -2.04 1.40 4.23
N ASP A 145 -1.02 0.55 4.28
CA ASP A 145 0.31 0.81 3.73
C ASP A 145 0.93 -0.48 3.18
N ASN A 146 1.37 -0.44 1.91
CA ASN A 146 2.04 -1.57 1.26
C ASN A 146 3.53 -1.34 0.96
N GLY A 147 4.13 -0.33 1.58
CA GLY A 147 5.51 0.14 1.37
C GLY A 147 5.70 1.06 0.17
N GLN A 148 4.71 1.20 -0.71
CA GLN A 148 4.77 2.08 -1.90
C GLN A 148 3.66 3.13 -1.91
N LYS A 149 2.47 2.78 -1.40
CA LYS A 149 1.33 3.68 -1.25
C LYS A 149 0.75 3.52 0.14
N SER A 150 0.25 4.64 0.66
CA SER A 150 -0.41 4.72 1.96
C SER A 150 -1.76 5.43 1.82
N GLN A 151 -2.78 4.99 2.55
CA GLN A 151 -4.10 5.64 2.60
C GLN A 151 -4.72 5.47 3.99
N VAL A 152 -5.34 6.56 4.47
CA VAL A 152 -6.23 6.51 5.64
C VAL A 152 -7.59 5.99 5.19
N LEU A 153 -8.03 4.88 5.79
CA LEU A 153 -9.29 4.21 5.47
C LEU A 153 -10.47 4.71 6.33
N GLY A 154 -10.16 5.22 7.52
CA GLY A 154 -11.14 5.73 8.46
C GLY A 154 -10.49 6.28 9.71
N THR A 155 -11.21 7.15 10.39
CA THR A 155 -10.87 7.68 11.70
C THR A 155 -12.09 7.58 12.61
N GLY A 156 -11.84 7.46 13.92
CA GLY A 156 -12.88 7.52 14.94
C GLY A 156 -12.36 8.19 16.19
N THR A 157 -13.08 9.19 16.69
CA THR A 157 -12.74 9.89 17.92
C THR A 157 -13.62 9.38 19.05
N LEU A 158 -13.02 9.08 20.20
CA LEU A 158 -13.74 8.73 21.42
C LEU A 158 -14.45 9.99 21.90
N GLN A 159 -15.79 9.91 21.96
CA GLN A 159 -16.66 10.97 22.46
C GLN A 159 -16.88 10.85 23.96
#